data_AF-A0A519EKT2-F1
#
_entry.id   AF-A0A519EKT2-F1
#
_cell.length_a   1.000
_cell.length_b   1.000
_cell.length_c   1.000
_cell.angle_alpha   90.00
_cell.angle_beta   90.00
_cell.angle_gamma   90.00
#
_symmetry.space_group_name_H-M   'P 1'
#
loop_
_entity.id
_entity.type
_entity.pdbx_description
1 polymer ?
#
loop_
_entity_poly.entity_id
_entity_poly.type
_entity_poly.pdbx_seq_one_letter_code
_entity_poly.pdbx_strand_id
1 'polypeptide(L)'
;MKTFRCDHCGHPLFFENVQCLQCGSALAFLPHRLALCAIEPVAGEDGIWQRLTTRGRQAQHRWRLCRNHTEHQACNFALPAEDPNEYCASCRQTRVLPDLSIPENVERWYSIEVAKRRLFYTLAHLRLVNPMPPNGERDGPVFEFMADTPGHMVMTGHANGVITLNVAEADDAERVKRRVELHEPYRTLLG
;
A
#
# COMPACT_ATOMS: atom_id res chain seq x y z
N MET A 1 -8.60 9.27 12.56
CA MET A 1 -8.60 8.99 11.11
C MET A 1 -8.41 10.31 10.37
N LYS A 2 -7.32 10.49 9.63
CA LYS A 2 -7.09 11.72 8.85
C LYS A 2 -7.99 11.70 7.63
N THR A 3 -8.83 12.72 7.46
CA THR A 3 -9.63 12.88 6.25
C THR A 3 -8.74 13.51 5.17
N PHE A 4 -8.56 12.81 4.05
CA PHE A 4 -7.89 13.38 2.89
C PHE A 4 -8.88 14.23 2.10
N ARG A 5 -8.38 15.18 1.31
CA ARG A 5 -9.18 15.98 0.39
C ARG A 5 -8.49 16.00 -0.96
N CYS A 6 -9.26 15.89 -2.03
CA CYS A 6 -8.75 16.04 -3.38
C CYS A 6 -8.15 17.45 -3.51
N ASP A 7 -6.87 17.54 -3.89
CA ASP A 7 -6.18 18.82 -4.07
C ASP A 7 -6.57 19.53 -5.38
N HIS A 8 -7.39 18.89 -6.22
CA HIS A 8 -8.02 19.51 -7.39
C HIS A 8 -9.38 20.15 -7.07
N CYS A 9 -10.32 19.41 -6.46
CA CYS A 9 -11.71 19.86 -6.25
C CYS A 9 -12.14 20.02 -4.77
N GLY A 10 -11.32 19.62 -3.81
CA GLY A 10 -11.60 19.72 -2.37
C GLY A 10 -12.50 18.63 -1.78
N HIS A 11 -13.04 17.72 -2.60
CA HIS A 11 -13.91 16.63 -2.15
C HIS A 11 -13.19 15.69 -1.16
N PRO A 12 -13.86 15.22 -0.09
CA PRO A 12 -13.29 14.25 0.84
C PRO A 12 -12.82 12.97 0.12
N LEU A 13 -11.68 12.44 0.54
CA LEU A 13 -11.10 11.21 0.02
C LEU A 13 -10.86 10.21 1.16
N PHE A 14 -11.08 8.94 0.84
CA PHE A 14 -10.64 7.80 1.64
C PHE A 14 -9.25 7.36 1.20
N PHE A 15 -8.48 6.80 2.13
CA PHE A 15 -7.05 6.50 1.93
C PHE A 15 -6.79 5.54 0.76
N GLU A 16 -7.77 4.70 0.41
CA GLU A 16 -7.68 3.70 -0.65
C GLU A 16 -8.14 4.21 -2.02
N ASN A 17 -8.67 5.44 -2.13
CA ASN A 17 -9.17 5.94 -3.41
C ASN A 17 -8.03 6.07 -4.44
N VAL A 18 -8.33 5.62 -5.67
CA VAL A 18 -7.49 5.78 -6.88
C VAL A 18 -8.09 6.79 -7.87
N GLN A 19 -9.32 7.24 -7.63
CA GLN A 19 -10.01 8.26 -8.41
C GLN A 19 -10.89 9.11 -7.50
N CYS A 20 -10.98 10.41 -7.78
CA CYS A 20 -11.92 11.28 -7.09
C CYS A 20 -13.34 11.08 -7.64
N LEU A 21 -14.27 10.67 -6.77
CA LEU A 21 -15.67 10.41 -7.15
C LEU A 21 -16.45 11.68 -7.55
N GLN A 22 -15.93 12.87 -7.28
CA GLN A 22 -16.58 14.14 -7.62
C GLN A 22 -16.10 14.71 -8.97
N CYS A 23 -14.79 14.76 -9.20
CA CYS A 23 -14.22 15.42 -10.40
C CYS A 23 -13.59 14.45 -11.39
N GLY A 24 -13.54 13.15 -11.08
CA GLY A 24 -12.99 12.12 -11.96
C GLY A 24 -11.46 12.07 -12.04
N SER A 25 -10.74 12.99 -11.40
CA SER A 25 -9.27 12.99 -11.41
C SER A 25 -8.70 11.68 -10.86
N ALA A 26 -7.71 11.12 -11.56
CA ALA A 26 -6.90 10.02 -11.03
C ALA A 26 -6.15 10.48 -9.77
N LEU A 27 -5.97 9.57 -8.82
CA LEU A 27 -5.34 9.82 -7.53
C LEU A 27 -4.20 8.84 -7.29
N ALA A 28 -3.12 9.34 -6.73
CA ALA A 28 -2.09 8.51 -6.13
C ALA A 28 -1.62 9.08 -4.79
N PHE A 29 -1.24 8.21 -3.89
CA PHE A 29 -0.56 8.58 -2.66
C PHE A 29 0.89 8.91 -2.96
N LEU A 30 1.31 10.13 -2.65
CA LEU A 30 2.68 10.60 -2.84
C LEU A 30 3.45 10.52 -1.51
N PRO A 31 4.44 9.61 -1.36
CA PRO A 31 5.10 9.37 -0.07
C PRO A 31 5.72 10.62 0.55
N HIS A 32 6.38 11.47 -0.25
CA HIS A 32 6.98 12.73 0.23
C HIS A 32 5.98 13.73 0.82
N ARG A 33 4.68 13.65 0.46
CA ARG A 33 3.63 14.54 1.00
C ARG A 33 2.80 13.88 2.10
N LEU A 34 2.89 12.56 2.23
CA LEU A 34 1.98 11.74 3.02
C LEU A 34 0.50 12.11 2.75
N ALA A 35 0.16 12.18 1.45
CA ALA A 35 -1.15 12.61 0.97
C ALA A 35 -1.55 11.94 -0.34
N LEU A 36 -2.86 11.74 -0.52
CA LEU A 36 -3.46 11.48 -1.82
C LEU A 36 -3.52 12.78 -2.63
N CYS A 37 -3.00 12.74 -3.85
CA CYS A 37 -2.97 13.88 -4.76
C CYS A 37 -3.60 13.50 -6.09
N ALA A 38 -4.27 14.46 -6.72
CA ALA A 38 -4.70 14.36 -8.10
C ALA A 38 -3.48 14.35 -9.03
N ILE A 39 -3.48 13.41 -9.96
CA ILE A 39 -2.39 13.19 -10.92
C ILE A 39 -2.93 13.11 -12.34
N GLU A 40 -2.05 13.41 -13.29
CA GLU A 40 -2.30 13.32 -14.72
C GLU A 40 -1.08 12.73 -15.43
N PRO A 41 -1.27 12.03 -16.57
CA PRO A 41 -0.15 11.53 -17.35
C PRO A 41 0.67 12.69 -17.94
N VAL A 42 1.98 12.51 -18.05
CA VAL A 42 2.86 13.47 -18.74
C VAL A 42 2.76 13.23 -20.24
N ALA A 43 2.42 14.28 -21.01
CA ALA A 43 2.29 14.17 -22.46
C ALA A 43 3.62 13.75 -23.11
N GLY A 44 3.59 12.66 -23.89
CA GLY A 44 4.76 12.13 -24.59
C GLY A 44 5.64 11.18 -23.77
N GLU A 45 5.27 10.85 -22.53
CA GLU A 45 6.02 9.95 -21.66
C GLU A 45 5.13 8.86 -21.05
N ASP A 46 5.16 7.66 -21.63
CA ASP A 46 4.32 6.54 -21.21
C ASP A 46 4.64 6.08 -19.78
N GLY A 47 3.58 5.89 -18.98
CA GLY A 47 3.68 5.43 -17.59
C GLY A 47 4.24 6.49 -16.62
N ILE A 48 4.53 7.70 -17.10
CA ILE A 48 4.99 8.82 -16.27
C ILE A 48 3.81 9.73 -15.92
N TRP A 49 3.72 10.07 -14.65
CA TRP A 49 2.65 10.87 -14.06
C TRP A 49 3.23 12.10 -13.39
N GLN A 50 2.43 13.15 -13.37
CA GLN A 50 2.72 14.37 -12.63
C GLN A 50 1.50 14.78 -11.79
N ARG A 51 1.71 15.66 -10.81
CA ARG A 51 0.60 16.18 -10.04
C ARG A 51 -0.25 17.12 -10.91
N LEU A 52 -1.56 16.96 -10.88
CA LEU A 52 -2.49 17.89 -11.51
C LEU A 52 -2.39 19.24 -10.77
N THR A 53 -1.97 20.30 -11.47
CA THR A 53 -1.82 21.62 -10.86
C THR A 53 -2.83 22.61 -11.43
N THR A 54 -3.50 23.36 -10.56
CA THR A 54 -4.56 24.32 -10.96
C THR A 54 -4.05 25.73 -11.29
N ARG A 55 -2.74 25.99 -11.21
CA ARG A 55 -2.19 27.37 -11.22
C ARG A 55 -0.88 27.58 -11.99
N GLY A 56 -0.72 26.97 -13.17
CA GLY A 56 0.42 27.26 -14.06
C GLY A 56 1.81 27.01 -13.45
N ARG A 57 1.89 26.31 -12.31
CA ARG A 57 3.15 25.91 -11.68
C ARG A 57 3.50 24.54 -12.23
N GLN A 58 4.62 24.45 -12.93
CA GLN A 58 5.11 23.15 -13.39
C GLN A 58 5.20 22.17 -12.22
N ALA A 59 4.71 20.94 -12.45
CA ALA A 59 4.89 19.86 -11.51
C ALA A 59 6.40 19.56 -11.40
N GLN A 60 6.96 19.80 -10.22
CA GLN A 60 8.41 19.66 -10.00
C GLN A 60 8.88 18.20 -9.94
N HIS A 61 7.96 17.26 -9.71
CA HIS A 61 8.28 15.86 -9.53
C HIS A 61 7.45 14.98 -10.46
N ARG A 62 8.14 14.03 -11.07
CA ARG A 62 7.56 12.99 -11.92
C ARG A 62 7.49 11.69 -11.14
N TRP A 63 6.47 10.90 -11.46
CA TRP A 63 6.11 9.71 -10.72
C TRP A 63 5.84 8.55 -11.67
N ARG A 64 6.10 7.34 -11.21
CA ARG A 64 5.49 6.12 -11.75
C ARG A 64 4.41 5.65 -10.77
N LEU A 65 3.50 4.81 -11.24
CA LEU A 65 2.61 4.07 -10.37
C LEU A 65 3.27 2.75 -9.96
N CYS A 66 3.02 2.31 -8.73
CA CYS A 66 3.54 1.03 -8.25
C CYS A 66 3.15 -0.11 -9.18
N ARG A 67 4.02 -1.09 -9.40
CA ARG A 67 3.71 -2.30 -10.18
C ARG A 67 2.45 -3.03 -9.71
N ASN A 68 2.25 -3.14 -8.40
CA ASN A 68 1.02 -3.72 -7.84
C ASN A 68 -0.25 -2.90 -8.17
N HIS A 69 -0.12 -1.61 -8.47
CA HIS A 69 -1.23 -0.81 -9.01
C HIS A 69 -1.46 -1.17 -10.47
N THR A 70 -0.43 -1.12 -11.31
CA THR A 70 -0.58 -1.29 -12.76
C THR A 70 -0.98 -2.69 -13.17
N GLU A 71 -0.49 -3.73 -12.50
CA GLU A 71 -0.75 -5.13 -12.85
C GLU A 71 -2.00 -5.70 -12.15
N HIS A 72 -2.31 -5.24 -10.94
CA HIS A 72 -3.33 -5.87 -10.07
C HIS A 72 -4.35 -4.90 -9.48
N GLN A 73 -4.22 -3.58 -9.69
CA GLN A 73 -5.05 -2.56 -9.02
C GLN A 73 -5.05 -2.68 -7.48
N ALA A 74 -3.98 -3.26 -6.91
CA ALA A 74 -3.91 -3.62 -5.50
C ALA A 74 -3.21 -2.57 -4.62
N CYS A 75 -2.69 -1.50 -5.23
CA CYS A 75 -1.97 -0.42 -4.58
C CYS A 75 -2.42 0.92 -5.14
N ASN A 76 -2.29 2.00 -4.37
CA ASN A 76 -2.54 3.37 -4.83
C ASN A 76 -1.36 4.32 -4.58
N PHE A 77 -0.20 3.79 -4.23
CA PHE A 77 1.01 4.60 -4.01
C PHE A 77 1.75 4.81 -5.32
N ALA A 78 2.26 6.03 -5.48
CA ALA A 78 3.26 6.35 -6.49
C ALA A 78 4.68 6.19 -5.91
N LEU A 79 5.65 6.16 -6.82
CA LEU A 79 7.08 6.24 -6.52
C LEU A 79 7.74 7.22 -7.50
N PRO A 80 8.87 7.85 -7.12
CA PRO A 80 9.59 8.76 -8.02
C PRO A 80 9.91 8.08 -9.33
N ALA A 81 9.87 8.83 -10.43
CA ALA A 81 10.14 8.26 -11.76
C ALA A 81 11.54 7.65 -11.83
N GLU A 82 12.51 8.28 -11.17
CA GLU A 82 13.92 7.90 -11.05
C GLU A 82 14.21 6.80 -10.02
N ASP A 83 13.23 6.37 -9.22
CA ASP A 83 13.45 5.26 -8.27
C ASP A 83 13.80 3.98 -9.06
N PRO A 84 14.86 3.23 -8.70
CA PRO A 84 15.27 2.04 -9.45
C PRO A 84 14.29 0.86 -9.30
N ASN A 85 13.37 0.90 -8.34
CA ASN A 85 12.44 -0.20 -8.08
C ASN A 85 11.14 -0.03 -8.87
N GLU A 86 10.41 -1.13 -9.04
CA GLU A 86 9.05 -1.11 -9.63
C GLU A 86 7.95 -1.00 -8.55
N TYR A 87 8.27 -1.37 -7.31
CA TYR A 87 7.35 -1.37 -6.19
C TYR A 87 7.53 -0.12 -5.32
N CYS A 88 6.43 0.50 -4.88
CA CYS A 88 6.49 1.66 -3.98
C CYS A 88 7.09 1.31 -2.61
N ALA A 89 7.37 2.35 -1.79
CA ALA A 89 7.96 2.20 -0.46
C ALA A 89 7.21 1.22 0.47
N SER A 90 5.88 1.12 0.36
CA SER A 90 5.10 0.13 1.11
C SER A 90 5.18 -1.26 0.47
N CYS A 91 4.97 -1.40 -0.84
CA CYS A 91 4.92 -2.72 -1.47
C CYS A 91 6.27 -3.44 -1.45
N ARG A 92 7.40 -2.72 -1.54
CA ARG A 92 8.74 -3.31 -1.44
C ARG A 92 9.11 -3.83 -0.04
N GLN A 93 8.28 -3.56 0.97
CA GLN A 93 8.40 -4.18 2.30
C GLN A 93 7.97 -5.65 2.29
N THR A 94 7.19 -6.10 1.30
CA THR A 94 6.79 -7.50 1.18
C THR A 94 7.81 -8.26 0.34
N ARG A 95 8.41 -9.32 0.91
CA ARG A 95 9.37 -10.18 0.19
C ARG A 95 8.76 -11.48 -0.32
N VAL A 96 7.66 -11.95 0.28
CA VAL A 96 6.95 -13.17 -0.11
C VAL A 96 5.46 -12.85 -0.25
N LEU A 97 4.88 -13.30 -1.36
CA LEU A 97 3.44 -13.25 -1.63
C LEU A 97 2.88 -14.68 -1.68
N PRO A 98 1.59 -14.87 -1.36
CA PRO A 98 0.93 -16.15 -1.58
C PRO A 98 0.82 -16.45 -3.08
N ASP A 99 0.44 -17.68 -3.44
CA ASP A 99 0.12 -18.02 -4.82
C ASP A 99 -1.10 -17.22 -5.30
N LEU A 100 -0.86 -16.23 -6.17
CA LEU A 100 -1.87 -15.34 -6.72
C LEU A 100 -2.65 -15.95 -7.90
N SER A 101 -2.33 -17.18 -8.33
CA SER A 101 -3.19 -17.93 -9.25
C SER A 101 -4.48 -18.40 -8.58
N ILE A 102 -4.51 -18.42 -7.24
CA ILE A 102 -5.66 -18.74 -6.41
C ILE A 102 -6.45 -17.44 -6.14
N PRO A 103 -7.69 -17.28 -6.63
CA PRO A 103 -8.45 -16.03 -6.51
C PRO A 103 -8.63 -15.53 -5.06
N GLU A 104 -8.85 -16.44 -4.12
CA GLU A 104 -9.02 -16.12 -2.70
C GLU A 104 -7.76 -15.48 -2.10
N ASN A 105 -6.58 -15.91 -2.56
CA ASN A 105 -5.32 -15.32 -2.13
C ASN A 105 -5.13 -13.90 -2.64
N VAL A 106 -5.69 -13.57 -3.81
CA VAL A 106 -5.65 -12.20 -4.36
C VAL A 106 -6.43 -11.24 -3.47
N GLU A 107 -7.64 -11.61 -3.05
CA GLU A 107 -8.49 -10.81 -2.16
C GLU A 107 -7.87 -10.64 -0.76
N ARG A 108 -7.34 -11.73 -0.21
CA ARG A 108 -6.65 -11.73 1.09
C ARG A 108 -5.40 -10.86 1.06
N TRP A 109 -4.56 -11.04 0.03
CA TRP A 109 -3.38 -10.21 -0.20
C TRP A 109 -3.74 -8.73 -0.32
N TYR A 110 -4.76 -8.39 -1.12
CA TYR A 110 -5.23 -7.02 -1.26
C TYR A 110 -5.58 -6.39 0.09
N SER A 111 -6.35 -7.13 0.91
CA SER A 111 -6.78 -6.68 2.24
C SER A 111 -5.60 -6.45 3.18
N ILE A 112 -4.60 -7.34 3.14
CA ILE A 112 -3.35 -7.18 3.89
C ILE A 112 -2.54 -5.98 3.42
N GLU A 113 -2.42 -5.78 2.11
CA GLU A 113 -1.73 -4.62 1.55
C GLU A 113 -2.42 -3.29 1.91
N VAL A 114 -3.76 -3.24 1.97
CA VAL A 114 -4.52 -2.08 2.47
C VAL A 114 -4.14 -1.79 3.93
N ALA A 115 -4.20 -2.80 4.79
CA ALA A 115 -3.85 -2.63 6.20
C ALA A 115 -2.37 -2.19 6.36
N LYS A 116 -1.45 -2.85 5.64
CA LYS A 116 -0.02 -2.53 5.68
C LYS A 116 0.26 -1.10 5.22
N ARG A 117 -0.40 -0.60 4.15
CA ARG A 117 -0.24 0.80 3.73
C ARG A 117 -0.68 1.80 4.80
N ARG A 118 -1.72 1.48 5.59
CA ARG A 118 -2.15 2.30 6.74
C ARG A 118 -1.11 2.28 7.87
N LEU A 119 -0.49 1.13 8.13
CA LEU A 119 0.65 1.03 9.05
C LEU A 119 1.83 1.87 8.56
N PHE A 120 2.23 1.71 7.29
CA PHE A 120 3.28 2.51 6.67
C PHE A 120 3.02 4.01 6.82
N TYR A 121 1.80 4.47 6.50
CA TYR A 121 1.41 5.87 6.66
C TYR A 121 1.61 6.34 8.10
N THR A 122 1.18 5.53 9.08
CA THR A 122 1.28 5.86 10.50
C THR A 122 2.74 5.98 10.93
N LEU A 123 3.57 4.99 10.59
CA LEU A 123 5.00 5.01 10.89
C LEU A 123 5.70 6.21 10.25
N ALA A 124 5.40 6.51 8.98
CA ALA A 124 6.00 7.64 8.28
C ALA A 124 5.55 8.99 8.87
N HIS A 125 4.27 9.09 9.26
CA HIS A 125 3.74 10.28 9.94
C HIS A 125 4.39 10.53 11.30
N LEU A 126 4.70 9.44 12.03
CA LEU A 126 5.45 9.46 13.30
C LEU A 126 6.97 9.59 13.10
N ARG A 127 7.44 9.68 11.85
CA ARG A 127 8.88 9.75 11.48
C ARG A 127 9.69 8.53 11.93
N LEU A 128 9.05 7.38 12.05
CA LEU A 128 9.70 6.09 12.36
C LEU A 128 10.17 5.34 11.12
N VAL A 129 9.67 5.72 9.94
CA VAL A 129 10.18 5.27 8.64
C VAL A 129 10.32 6.48 7.71
N ASN A 130 11.36 6.48 6.89
CA ASN A 130 11.53 7.42 5.81
C ASN A 130 10.63 7.00 4.63
N PRO A 131 9.65 7.83 4.22
CA PRO A 131 8.79 7.49 3.10
C PRO A 131 9.49 7.58 1.73
N MET A 132 10.69 8.17 1.70
CA MET A 132 11.52 8.42 0.52
C MET A 132 12.99 8.09 0.86
N PRO A 133 13.31 6.83 1.15
CA PRO A 133 14.68 6.43 1.44
C PRO A 133 15.59 6.68 0.21
N PRO A 134 16.85 7.06 0.43
CA PRO A 134 17.79 7.33 -0.66
C PRO A 134 17.99 6.07 -1.51
N ASN A 135 18.32 6.27 -2.79
CA ASN A 135 18.67 5.19 -3.73
C ASN A 135 17.59 4.09 -3.89
N GLY A 136 16.33 4.38 -3.53
CA GLY A 136 15.27 3.40 -3.57
C GLY A 136 15.45 2.26 -2.55
N GLU A 137 16.18 2.50 -1.46
CA GLU A 137 16.27 1.52 -0.38
C GLU A 137 14.89 1.21 0.24
N ARG A 138 14.83 0.22 1.11
CA ARG A 138 13.65 -0.04 1.94
C ARG A 138 13.93 0.45 3.35
N ASP A 139 12.97 1.16 3.92
CA ASP A 139 12.94 1.48 5.35
C ASP A 139 11.68 0.89 5.99
N GLY A 140 11.79 0.42 7.24
CA GLY A 140 10.72 -0.21 7.99
C GLY A 140 10.66 -1.75 7.95
N PRO A 141 9.56 -2.34 8.46
CA PRO A 141 9.44 -3.79 8.65
C PRO A 141 9.43 -4.56 7.33
N VAL A 142 9.86 -5.82 7.39
CA VAL A 142 9.80 -6.78 6.27
C VAL A 142 8.64 -7.72 6.47
N PHE A 143 7.87 -7.97 5.42
CA PHE A 143 6.67 -8.83 5.47
C PHE A 143 6.81 -10.08 4.60
N GLU A 144 6.26 -11.17 5.11
CA GLU A 144 5.96 -12.39 4.34
C GLU A 144 4.47 -12.68 4.46
N PHE A 145 3.80 -12.71 3.31
CA PHE A 145 2.41 -13.13 3.23
C PHE A 145 2.40 -14.56 2.73
N MET A 146 2.01 -15.49 3.60
CA MET A 146 2.10 -16.91 3.32
C MET A 146 0.74 -17.57 3.49
N ALA A 147 0.46 -18.57 2.66
CA ALA A 147 -0.71 -19.43 2.79
C ALA A 147 -0.31 -20.77 3.40
N ASP A 148 -1.24 -21.40 4.12
CA ASP A 148 -1.08 -22.77 4.58
C ASP A 148 -0.89 -23.72 3.38
N THR A 149 -0.05 -24.73 3.54
CA THR A 149 0.11 -25.81 2.56
C THR A 149 -0.08 -27.17 3.23
N PRO A 150 -0.39 -28.24 2.49
CA PRO A 150 -0.56 -29.57 3.09
C PRO A 150 0.67 -29.98 3.91
N GLY A 151 0.49 -30.18 5.21
CA GLY A 151 1.57 -30.54 6.14
C GLY A 151 2.38 -29.37 6.69
N HIS A 152 2.09 -28.12 6.31
CA HIS A 152 2.75 -26.94 6.82
C HIS A 152 1.74 -25.81 7.09
N MET A 153 1.47 -25.57 8.37
CA MET A 153 0.64 -24.47 8.84
C MET A 153 1.52 -23.24 9.11
N VAL A 154 1.13 -22.11 8.53
CA VAL A 154 1.77 -20.81 8.75
C VAL A 154 1.21 -20.20 10.03
N MET A 155 2.10 -19.83 10.93
CA MET A 155 1.77 -19.04 12.10
C MET A 155 2.09 -17.57 11.85
N THR A 156 1.10 -16.70 12.08
CA THR A 156 1.32 -15.25 12.10
C THR A 156 2.17 -14.87 13.30
N GLY A 157 3.17 -14.02 13.08
CA GLY A 157 4.09 -13.59 14.13
C GLY A 157 5.25 -12.78 13.57
N HIS A 158 6.30 -12.61 14.38
CA HIS A 158 7.51 -11.94 13.95
C HIS A 158 8.78 -12.63 14.49
N ALA A 159 9.84 -12.65 13.69
CA ALA A 159 11.15 -13.14 14.08
C ALA A 159 12.24 -12.43 13.28
N ASN A 160 13.34 -12.04 13.94
CA ASN A 160 14.53 -11.45 13.31
C ASN A 160 14.22 -10.29 12.33
N GLY A 161 13.27 -9.42 12.69
CA GLY A 161 12.89 -8.26 11.88
C GLY A 161 11.94 -8.56 10.71
N VAL A 162 11.45 -9.80 10.61
CA VAL A 162 10.45 -10.23 9.62
C VAL A 162 9.12 -10.46 10.32
N ILE A 163 8.05 -9.91 9.76
CA ILE A 163 6.67 -10.14 10.17
C ILE A 163 6.05 -11.12 9.16
N THR A 164 5.65 -12.28 9.63
CA THR A 164 4.96 -13.29 8.83
C THR A 164 3.48 -13.19 9.11
N LEU A 165 2.66 -13.08 8.06
CA LEU A 165 1.21 -13.09 8.14
C LEU A 165 0.67 -14.30 7.39
N ASN A 166 -0.15 -15.12 8.05
CA ASN A 166 -0.96 -16.12 7.37
C ASN A 166 -2.11 -15.39 6.64
N VAL A 167 -2.15 -15.50 5.32
CA VAL A 167 -3.15 -14.79 4.50
C VAL A 167 -4.58 -15.23 4.80
N ALA A 168 -4.79 -16.41 5.38
CA ALA A 168 -6.10 -16.85 5.85
C ALA A 168 -6.68 -15.91 6.92
N GLU A 169 -5.84 -15.20 7.69
CA GLU A 169 -6.30 -14.24 8.71
C GLU A 169 -6.85 -12.93 8.14
N ALA A 170 -6.76 -12.74 6.83
CA ALA A 170 -7.49 -11.67 6.16
C ALA A 170 -8.99 -11.94 6.04
N ASP A 171 -9.42 -13.20 6.23
CA ASP A 171 -10.84 -13.56 6.35
C ASP A 171 -11.35 -13.23 7.76
N ASP A 172 -12.45 -12.47 7.83
CA ASP A 172 -13.01 -12.00 9.10
C ASP A 172 -13.48 -13.14 10.00
N ALA A 173 -14.05 -14.22 9.44
CA ALA A 173 -14.52 -15.36 10.23
C ALA A 173 -13.34 -16.13 10.80
N GLU A 174 -12.31 -16.39 9.99
CA GLU A 174 -11.09 -17.07 10.44
C GLU A 174 -10.34 -16.23 11.49
N ARG A 175 -10.25 -14.91 11.29
CA ARG A 175 -9.62 -14.00 12.24
C ARG A 175 -10.36 -13.96 13.59
N VAL A 176 -11.70 -13.95 13.57
CA VAL A 176 -12.51 -14.01 14.80
C VAL A 176 -12.35 -15.36 15.50
N LYS A 177 -12.35 -16.47 14.74
CA LYS A 177 -12.13 -17.81 15.27
C LYS A 177 -10.78 -17.91 15.99
N ARG A 178 -9.69 -17.48 15.35
CA ARG A 178 -8.33 -17.49 15.95
C ARG A 178 -8.22 -16.60 17.17
N ARG A 179 -8.81 -15.40 17.15
CA ARG A 179 -8.87 -14.52 18.33
C ARG A 179 -9.49 -15.25 19.53
N VAL A 180 -10.58 -15.98 19.31
CA VAL A 180 -11.26 -16.75 20.35
C VAL A 180 -10.41 -17.94 20.81
N GLU A 181 -9.88 -18.74 19.88
CA GLU A 181 -9.04 -19.91 20.18
C GLU A 181 -7.78 -19.54 20.97
N LEU A 182 -7.15 -18.42 20.64
CA LEU A 182 -5.94 -17.91 21.31
C LEU A 182 -6.24 -16.98 22.49
N HIS A 183 -7.51 -16.80 22.87
CA HIS A 183 -7.94 -15.95 24.00
C HIS A 183 -7.42 -14.51 23.93
N GLU A 184 -7.36 -13.95 22.72
CA GLU A 184 -6.88 -12.59 22.48
C GLU A 184 -8.01 -11.56 22.67
N PRO A 185 -7.76 -10.43 23.35
CA PRO A 185 -8.78 -9.38 23.51
C PRO A 185 -9.08 -8.65 22.19
N TYR A 186 -8.11 -8.59 21.29
CA TYR A 186 -8.22 -7.93 20.00
C TYR A 186 -7.22 -8.53 19.01
N ARG A 187 -7.61 -8.62 17.73
CA ARG A 187 -6.75 -9.08 16.63
C ARG A 187 -7.03 -8.25 15.38
N THR A 188 -6.04 -7.50 14.92
CA THR A 188 -6.09 -6.80 13.63
C THR A 188 -5.66 -7.73 12.51
N LEU A 189 -5.84 -7.27 11.27
CA LEU A 189 -5.36 -7.99 10.10
C LEU A 189 -3.81 -8.00 10.00
N LEU A 190 -3.11 -7.14 10.74
CA LEU A 190 -1.65 -7.12 10.81
C LEU A 190 -1.08 -7.80 12.07
N GLY A 191 -1.94 -8.46 12.87
CA GLY A 191 -1.65 -8.86 14.25
C GLY A 191 -2.13 -7.79 15.21
#